data_AF-A0A2A5D826-F1
#
_entry.id   AF-A0A2A5D826-F1
#
_cell.length_a   1.000
_cell.length_b   1.000
_cell.length_c   1.000
_cell.angle_alpha   90.00
_cell.angle_beta   90.00
_cell.angle_gamma   90.00
#
_symmetry.space_group_name_H-M   'P 1'
#
loop_
_entity.id
_entity.type
_entity.pdbx_description
1 polymer ?
#
loop_
_entity_poly.entity_id
_entity_poly.type
_entity_poly.pdbx_seq_one_letter_code
_entity_poly.pdbx_strand_id
1 'polypeptide(L)'
;MGLFLFSNSAQAQVPLDTEVVATGLGTSLLVTYAPGDRDRLFVVDQNGRIYIVKNGVKLTTPFLNITGQTNGGGERGLLGLAFHPDYANNGWFFVNYTNNGGDTRVDRFTVSANPDIADLASQTNILGIGQPFSNHNGGDIRFGPDGYLYIGTGDGGSAGDPGNRAQNGLNLLGKMLRLDVDNGLPYSIPASNPFVGDPNTLDEIWATGLRNPWRFSFDRETGDLYIADVGQNAWEYIHFQPASSTGGENYGWRIIEGNHCYNPSVGCNMNGLEMAIYEYDHTFSPFRCCIIGSETYRGRSMSNMQGRYFFTDSCSNELWSFRYSQGAGVTDFSDHSAQSGINGSDTSLGTDMDGELYICSGSTLLRVVPNGMYLKVPHLFTGVADTIEVERCNPNQTVYLAFSFTGVGMFPVGQLGVTIMLNNPALAATTTANGSGNASFPIVPPGSLFDRTVWLEAVQNGQVSNVTMEVIE
;
A
#
# COMPACT_ATOMS: atom_id res chain seq x y z
N MET A 1 -9.63 8.74 -47.78
CA MET A 1 -9.06 8.74 -46.42
C MET A 1 -10.22 8.66 -45.45
N GLY A 2 -10.47 7.47 -44.90
CA GLY A 2 -11.54 7.23 -43.93
C GLY A 2 -11.13 7.75 -42.56
N LEU A 3 -11.97 8.59 -41.97
CA LEU A 3 -11.82 9.11 -40.62
C LEU A 3 -12.28 8.01 -39.66
N PHE A 4 -11.34 7.34 -38.98
CA PHE A 4 -11.67 6.45 -37.87
C PHE A 4 -11.90 7.29 -36.62
N LEU A 5 -13.17 7.47 -36.26
CA LEU A 5 -13.57 7.96 -34.95
C LEU A 5 -13.44 6.78 -33.98
N PHE A 6 -12.43 6.81 -33.10
CA PHE A 6 -12.40 5.93 -31.94
C PHE A 6 -13.47 6.43 -30.96
N SER A 7 -14.55 5.67 -30.85
CA SER A 7 -15.47 5.80 -29.72
C SER A 7 -14.73 5.33 -28.47
N ASN A 8 -14.21 6.25 -27.67
CA ASN A 8 -13.89 5.96 -26.27
C ASN A 8 -15.20 5.64 -25.57
N SER A 9 -15.50 4.36 -25.40
CA SER A 9 -16.43 3.94 -24.35
C SER A 9 -15.80 4.38 -23.03
N ALA A 10 -16.34 5.44 -22.42
CA ALA A 10 -16.04 5.76 -21.04
C ALA A 10 -16.49 4.55 -20.21
N GLN A 11 -15.54 3.71 -19.81
CA GLN A 11 -15.80 2.66 -18.86
C GLN A 11 -16.17 3.36 -17.55
N ALA A 12 -17.35 3.05 -17.00
CA ALA A 12 -17.77 3.65 -15.74
C ALA A 12 -16.71 3.31 -14.69
N GLN A 13 -16.16 4.34 -14.04
CA GLN A 13 -15.21 4.17 -12.95
C GLN A 13 -15.85 3.29 -11.89
N VAL A 14 -15.15 2.23 -11.48
CA VAL A 14 -15.57 1.40 -10.34
C VAL A 14 -15.48 2.29 -9.10
N PRO A 15 -16.60 2.64 -8.47
CA PRO A 15 -16.54 3.47 -7.29
C PRO A 15 -15.88 2.68 -6.15
N LEU A 16 -14.98 3.34 -5.41
CA LEU A 16 -14.38 2.84 -4.17
C LEU A 16 -15.10 3.41 -2.95
N ASP A 17 -14.81 2.90 -1.77
CA ASP A 17 -15.18 3.45 -0.47
C ASP A 17 -14.06 3.18 0.54
N THR A 18 -14.17 3.72 1.76
CA THR A 18 -13.20 3.47 2.83
C THR A 18 -13.86 3.11 4.15
N GLU A 19 -13.23 2.19 4.88
CA GLU A 19 -13.62 1.84 6.26
C GLU A 19 -12.56 2.28 7.27
N VAL A 20 -13.00 2.83 8.40
CA VAL A 20 -12.11 3.14 9.52
C VAL A 20 -11.69 1.85 10.20
N VAL A 21 -10.39 1.56 10.17
CA VAL A 21 -9.80 0.36 10.78
C VAL A 21 -9.32 0.66 12.19
N ALA A 22 -8.67 1.80 12.41
CA ALA A 22 -8.20 2.22 13.73
C ALA A 22 -8.09 3.74 13.81
N THR A 23 -8.25 4.27 15.03
CA THR A 23 -8.11 5.70 15.33
C THR A 23 -7.13 5.93 16.48
N GLY A 24 -6.79 7.19 16.73
CA GLY A 24 -5.89 7.59 17.80
C GLY A 24 -4.44 7.18 17.55
N LEU A 25 -4.05 6.96 16.30
CA LEU A 25 -2.65 6.82 15.90
C LEU A 25 -1.92 8.17 15.99
N GLY A 26 -0.60 8.16 15.80
CA GLY A 26 0.20 9.37 15.70
C GLY A 26 0.19 9.97 14.29
N THR A 27 1.32 10.54 13.86
CA THR A 27 1.53 10.94 12.46
C THR A 27 1.89 9.68 11.67
N SER A 28 0.88 8.98 11.16
CA SER A 28 1.06 7.68 10.52
C SER A 28 1.62 7.87 9.11
N LEU A 29 2.80 7.30 8.82
CA LEU A 29 3.47 7.46 7.52
C LEU A 29 3.55 6.16 6.73
N LEU A 30 3.35 5.01 7.34
CA LEU A 30 3.39 3.71 6.67
C LEU A 30 2.54 2.73 7.46
N VAL A 31 1.84 1.86 6.75
CA VAL A 31 1.22 0.64 7.28
C VAL A 31 1.74 -0.56 6.48
N THR A 32 2.15 -1.60 7.18
CA THR A 32 2.66 -2.81 6.54
C THR A 32 2.40 -4.02 7.43
N TYR A 33 2.90 -5.19 7.03
CA TYR A 33 2.72 -6.48 7.69
C TYR A 33 4.06 -7.21 7.72
N ALA A 34 4.17 -8.18 8.63
CA ALA A 34 5.28 -9.12 8.62
C ALA A 34 4.95 -10.33 7.73
N PRO A 35 5.91 -10.90 6.97
CA PRO A 35 5.66 -12.10 6.17
C PRO A 35 5.02 -13.23 6.98
N GLY A 36 3.89 -13.72 6.48
CA GLY A 36 3.10 -14.79 7.13
C GLY A 36 2.12 -14.31 8.20
N ASP A 37 2.13 -13.04 8.56
CA ASP A 37 1.23 -12.46 9.57
C ASP A 37 0.00 -11.83 8.92
N ARG A 38 -1.17 -12.44 9.17
CA ARG A 38 -2.48 -11.94 8.68
C ARG A 38 -3.29 -11.22 9.74
N ASP A 39 -2.84 -11.25 10.99
CA ASP A 39 -3.64 -10.75 12.11
C ASP A 39 -3.23 -9.32 12.50
N ARG A 40 -2.00 -8.92 12.17
CA ARG A 40 -1.40 -7.67 12.64
C ARG A 40 -0.97 -6.78 11.48
N LEU A 41 -1.36 -5.52 11.60
CA LEU A 41 -0.81 -4.41 10.83
C LEU A 41 0.18 -3.65 11.71
N PHE A 42 1.30 -3.26 11.15
CA PHE A 42 2.32 -2.44 11.79
C PHE A 42 2.27 -1.04 11.20
N VAL A 43 1.90 -0.07 12.02
CA VAL A 43 1.74 1.33 11.64
C VAL A 43 2.90 2.15 12.17
N VAL A 44 3.65 2.75 11.27
CA VAL A 44 4.79 3.64 11.58
C VAL A 44 4.27 5.03 11.91
N ASP A 45 4.55 5.49 13.14
CA ASP A 45 4.36 6.87 13.58
C ASP A 45 5.69 7.61 13.50
N GLN A 46 5.68 8.75 12.79
CA GLN A 46 6.84 9.60 12.53
C GLN A 46 7.62 9.94 13.81
N ASN A 47 6.93 10.01 14.95
CA ASN A 47 7.52 10.35 16.25
C ASN A 47 8.33 9.21 16.89
N GLY A 48 8.67 8.14 16.15
CA GLY A 48 9.57 7.09 16.61
C GLY A 48 8.86 5.90 17.26
N ARG A 49 7.62 5.62 16.86
CA ARG A 49 6.85 4.48 17.35
C ARG A 49 6.34 3.62 16.21
N ILE A 50 6.24 2.32 16.46
CA ILE A 50 5.50 1.39 15.59
C ILE A 50 4.36 0.83 16.41
N TYR A 51 3.12 1.06 15.99
CA TYR A 51 1.93 0.52 16.63
C TYR A 51 1.47 -0.74 15.92
N ILE A 52 0.95 -1.71 16.68
CA ILE A 52 0.21 -2.83 16.11
C ILE A 52 -1.28 -2.48 16.10
N VAL A 53 -1.93 -2.67 14.95
CA VAL A 53 -3.38 -2.74 14.84
C VAL A 53 -3.74 -4.21 14.61
N LYS A 54 -4.55 -4.77 15.50
CA LYS A 54 -5.00 -6.16 15.48
C LYS A 54 -6.51 -6.20 15.66
N ASN A 55 -7.21 -6.89 14.76
CA ASN A 55 -8.68 -6.97 14.77
C ASN A 55 -9.38 -5.60 14.83
N GLY A 56 -8.87 -4.61 14.09
CA GLY A 56 -9.42 -3.24 14.09
C GLY A 56 -9.15 -2.44 15.37
N VAL A 57 -8.23 -2.89 16.23
CA VAL A 57 -7.88 -2.21 17.47
C VAL A 57 -6.39 -1.94 17.54
N LYS A 58 -6.03 -0.67 17.74
CA LYS A 58 -4.65 -0.28 18.04
C LYS A 58 -4.27 -0.76 19.44
N LEU A 59 -3.19 -1.52 19.55
CA LEU A 59 -2.65 -1.94 20.86
C LEU A 59 -2.07 -0.73 21.62
N THR A 60 -2.24 -0.73 22.95
CA THR A 60 -1.77 0.37 23.81
C THR A 60 -0.25 0.47 23.83
N THR A 61 0.43 -0.67 23.92
CA THR A 61 1.90 -0.74 23.89
C THR A 61 2.36 -0.79 22.44
N PRO A 62 3.26 0.12 22.00
CA PRO A 62 3.83 0.04 20.67
C PRO A 62 4.75 -1.19 20.54
N PHE A 63 4.81 -1.76 19.34
CA PHE A 63 5.76 -2.80 18.97
C PHE A 63 7.20 -2.33 19.16
N LEU A 64 7.50 -1.12 18.66
CA LEU A 64 8.80 -0.46 18.80
C LEU A 64 8.62 0.95 19.35
N ASN A 65 9.50 1.37 20.26
CA ASN A 65 9.56 2.74 20.74
C ASN A 65 11.02 3.23 20.80
N ILE A 66 11.38 4.10 19.85
CA ILE A 66 12.70 4.72 19.74
C ILE A 66 12.63 6.25 19.86
N THR A 67 11.62 6.80 20.56
CA THR A 67 11.45 8.26 20.71
C THR A 67 12.64 8.97 21.38
N GLY A 68 13.54 8.23 22.03
CA GLY A 68 14.80 8.76 22.56
C GLY A 68 15.90 8.94 21.51
N GLN A 69 15.75 8.36 20.32
CA GLN A 69 16.77 8.32 19.26
C GLN A 69 16.41 9.18 18.04
N THR A 70 15.12 9.49 17.88
CA THR A 70 14.57 10.28 16.78
C THR A 70 13.59 11.31 17.32
N ASN A 71 13.46 12.42 16.59
CA ASN A 71 12.40 13.39 16.80
C ASN A 71 11.69 13.64 15.46
N GLY A 72 10.38 13.45 15.45
CA GLY A 72 9.56 13.66 14.26
C GLY A 72 9.41 15.14 13.89
N GLY A 73 9.08 15.40 12.63
CA GLY A 73 8.67 16.72 12.16
C GLY A 73 9.30 17.10 10.82
N GLY A 74 8.51 17.75 9.97
CA GLY A 74 8.86 17.95 8.56
C GLY A 74 9.09 16.59 7.90
N GLU A 75 10.25 16.42 7.27
CA GLU A 75 10.65 15.18 6.60
C GLU A 75 11.43 14.21 7.51
N ARG A 76 11.63 14.55 8.78
CA ARG A 76 12.42 13.76 9.72
C ARG A 76 11.53 12.92 10.62
N GLY A 77 12.09 11.83 11.12
CA GLY A 77 11.42 10.95 12.07
C GLY A 77 11.72 9.50 11.79
N LEU A 78 10.84 8.62 12.25
CA LEU A 78 10.79 7.22 11.80
C LEU A 78 9.95 7.16 10.51
N LEU A 79 10.57 6.71 9.41
CA LEU A 79 10.03 6.89 8.06
C LEU A 79 9.74 5.57 7.33
N GLY A 80 10.50 4.51 7.63
CA GLY A 80 10.38 3.22 6.95
C GLY A 80 10.49 2.03 7.90
N LEU A 81 9.83 0.93 7.52
CA LEU A 81 9.81 -0.36 8.20
C LEU A 81 9.79 -1.48 7.16
N ALA A 82 10.74 -2.40 7.24
CA ALA A 82 10.76 -3.63 6.44
C ALA A 82 10.99 -4.84 7.35
N PHE A 83 10.14 -5.85 7.24
CA PHE A 83 10.37 -7.15 7.87
C PHE A 83 11.21 -8.02 6.95
N HIS A 84 12.15 -8.78 7.52
CA HIS A 84 12.94 -9.73 6.77
C HIS A 84 12.04 -10.78 6.08
N PRO A 85 12.34 -11.26 4.86
CA PRO A 85 11.55 -12.32 4.22
C PRO A 85 11.44 -13.59 5.08
N ASP A 86 12.49 -13.86 5.85
CA ASP A 86 12.58 -14.97 6.82
C ASP A 86 12.19 -14.60 8.27
N TYR A 87 11.38 -13.54 8.46
CA TYR A 87 11.00 -13.02 9.78
C TYR A 87 10.44 -14.08 10.74
N ALA A 88 9.72 -15.07 10.23
CA ALA A 88 9.15 -16.15 11.04
C ALA A 88 10.23 -16.97 11.77
N ASN A 89 11.45 -17.06 11.22
CA ASN A 89 12.55 -17.84 11.79
C ASN A 89 13.57 -16.96 12.50
N ASN A 90 13.93 -15.81 11.93
CA ASN A 90 14.98 -14.94 12.48
C ASN A 90 14.46 -13.78 13.34
N GLY A 91 13.18 -13.42 13.21
CA GLY A 91 12.57 -12.31 13.92
C GLY A 91 13.07 -10.92 13.50
N TRP A 92 13.81 -10.80 12.39
CA TRP A 92 14.49 -9.58 11.98
C TRP A 92 13.57 -8.59 11.28
N PHE A 93 13.68 -7.34 11.68
CA PHE A 93 13.07 -6.23 10.97
C PHE A 93 14.01 -5.01 10.99
N PHE A 94 13.80 -4.13 10.04
CA PHE A 94 14.67 -2.99 9.75
C PHE A 94 13.83 -1.73 9.80
N VAL A 95 14.42 -0.67 10.31
CA VAL A 95 13.80 0.66 10.35
C VAL A 95 14.73 1.68 9.72
N ASN A 96 14.14 2.63 9.00
CA ASN A 96 14.84 3.80 8.49
C ASN A 96 14.30 5.04 9.18
N TYR A 97 15.20 5.79 9.83
CA TYR A 97 14.84 6.98 10.59
C TYR A 97 15.94 8.04 10.56
N THR A 98 15.55 9.28 10.85
CA THR A 98 16.49 10.37 11.11
C THR A 98 16.84 10.40 12.60
N ASN A 99 18.12 10.30 12.96
CA ASN A 99 18.51 10.38 14.36
C ASN A 99 18.43 11.82 14.90
N ASN A 100 18.63 11.99 16.21
CA ASN A 100 18.65 13.33 16.84
C ASN A 100 19.76 14.27 16.32
N GLY A 101 20.80 13.73 15.68
CA GLY A 101 21.84 14.51 15.00
C GLY A 101 21.41 15.02 13.61
N GLY A 102 20.31 14.51 13.07
CA GLY A 102 19.82 14.83 11.73
C GLY A 102 20.20 13.80 10.67
N ASP A 103 21.01 12.80 10.98
CA ASP A 103 21.51 11.82 10.01
C ASP A 103 20.53 10.67 9.78
N THR A 104 20.53 10.11 8.58
CA THR A 104 19.77 8.89 8.26
C THR A 104 20.43 7.68 8.90
N ARG A 105 19.60 6.81 9.47
CA ARG A 105 19.97 5.55 10.10
C ARG A 105 19.08 4.44 9.59
N VAL A 106 19.71 3.37 9.12
CA VAL A 106 19.04 2.09 8.89
C VAL A 106 19.54 1.12 9.94
N ASP A 107 18.65 0.70 10.82
CA ASP A 107 18.98 -0.17 11.95
C ASP A 107 18.12 -1.43 11.91
N ARG A 108 18.72 -2.57 12.24
CA ARG A 108 18.06 -3.87 12.41
C ARG A 108 17.73 -4.10 13.88
N PHE A 109 16.56 -4.66 14.13
CA PHE A 109 16.11 -5.16 15.42
C PHE A 109 15.57 -6.58 15.26
N THR A 110 15.37 -7.27 16.38
CA THR A 110 14.65 -8.54 16.45
C THR A 110 13.39 -8.41 17.29
N VAL A 111 12.37 -9.19 16.97
CA VAL A 111 11.21 -9.39 17.86
C VAL A 111 11.65 -10.03 19.17
N SER A 112 11.00 -9.68 20.28
CA SER A 112 11.23 -10.31 21.58
C SER A 112 10.49 -11.65 21.68
N ALA A 113 10.57 -12.31 22.84
CA ALA A 113 9.76 -13.49 23.13
C ALA A 113 8.24 -13.21 23.10
N ASN A 114 7.83 -11.94 23.31
CA ASN A 114 6.48 -11.50 23.02
C ASN A 114 6.42 -11.05 21.55
N PRO A 115 5.62 -11.70 20.68
CA PRO A 115 5.57 -11.36 19.26
C PRO A 115 5.13 -9.91 19.01
N ASP A 116 4.37 -9.31 19.94
CA ASP A 116 3.85 -7.95 19.83
C ASP A 116 4.83 -6.88 20.32
N ILE A 117 6.06 -7.26 20.71
CA ILE A 117 7.08 -6.35 21.26
C ILE A 117 8.45 -6.63 20.64
N ALA A 118 9.12 -5.58 20.15
CA ALA A 118 10.50 -5.63 19.71
C ALA A 118 11.48 -5.69 20.88
N ASP A 119 12.61 -6.38 20.70
CA ASP A 119 13.73 -6.33 21.63
C ASP A 119 14.63 -5.11 21.31
N LEU A 120 14.51 -4.05 22.10
CA LEU A 120 15.33 -2.85 21.92
C LEU A 120 16.84 -3.10 22.12
N ALA A 121 17.23 -4.14 22.87
CA ALA A 121 18.64 -4.45 23.10
C ALA A 121 19.31 -5.12 21.88
N SER A 122 18.52 -5.60 20.92
CA SER A 122 19.01 -6.26 19.69
C SER A 122 19.50 -5.29 18.60
N GLN A 123 19.35 -3.98 18.83
CA GLN A 123 19.63 -2.94 17.84
C GLN A 123 21.03 -3.07 17.23
N THR A 124 21.08 -3.18 15.90
CA THR A 124 22.32 -3.22 15.13
C THR A 124 22.26 -2.14 14.05
N ASN A 125 23.26 -1.27 13.98
CA ASN A 125 23.35 -0.32 12.87
C ASN A 125 23.77 -1.03 11.59
N ILE A 126 22.93 -0.91 10.55
CA ILE A 126 23.21 -1.46 9.21
C ILE A 126 23.87 -0.39 8.35
N LEU A 127 23.30 0.81 8.31
CA LEU A 127 23.79 1.91 7.50
C LEU A 127 23.61 3.25 8.23
N GLY A 128 24.55 4.16 8.04
CA GLY A 128 24.46 5.56 8.48
C GLY A 128 24.85 6.49 7.34
N ILE A 129 24.02 7.51 7.07
CA ILE A 129 24.26 8.49 6.01
C ILE A 129 24.15 9.88 6.61
N GLY A 130 25.24 10.64 6.51
CA GLY A 130 25.28 12.03 6.96
C GLY A 130 24.31 12.90 6.16
N GLN A 131 23.48 13.66 6.84
CA GLN A 131 22.48 14.53 6.19
C GLN A 131 22.89 16.01 6.27
N PRO A 132 23.18 16.65 5.13
CA PRO A 132 23.64 18.04 5.11
C PRO A 132 22.52 19.06 5.35
N PHE A 133 21.25 18.71 5.14
CA PHE A 133 20.09 19.55 5.45
C PHE A 133 18.99 18.73 6.14
N SER A 134 17.99 19.42 6.70
CA SER A 134 16.91 18.80 7.50
C SER A 134 15.75 18.25 6.66
N ASN A 135 15.91 18.19 5.33
CA ASN A 135 14.89 17.79 4.37
C ASN A 135 15.52 16.93 3.26
N HIS A 136 14.68 16.33 2.44
CA HIS A 136 14.97 15.30 1.44
C HIS A 136 15.71 14.10 2.04
N ASN A 137 15.11 13.52 3.07
CA ASN A 137 15.68 12.38 3.79
C ASN A 137 15.38 11.03 3.12
N GLY A 138 14.45 10.98 2.15
CA GLY A 138 13.88 9.74 1.65
C GLY A 138 13.16 9.01 2.77
N GLY A 139 13.39 7.71 2.89
CA GLY A 139 13.06 6.99 4.14
C GLY A 139 12.36 5.66 3.95
N ASP A 140 11.84 5.35 2.77
CA ASP A 140 11.26 4.03 2.54
C ASP A 140 12.35 2.95 2.44
N ILE A 141 12.01 1.75 2.91
CA ILE A 141 12.85 0.57 2.85
C ILE A 141 11.98 -0.65 2.58
N ARG A 142 12.40 -1.52 1.66
CA ARG A 142 11.67 -2.75 1.32
C ARG A 142 12.62 -3.85 0.92
N PHE A 143 12.22 -5.09 1.14
CA PHE A 143 12.89 -6.21 0.50
C PHE A 143 12.40 -6.35 -0.93
N GLY A 144 13.35 -6.46 -1.86
CA GLY A 144 13.06 -6.77 -3.25
C GLY A 144 12.64 -8.23 -3.44
N PRO A 145 12.08 -8.58 -4.61
CA PRO A 145 11.74 -9.97 -4.95
C PRO A 145 12.98 -10.89 -5.00
N ASP A 146 14.17 -10.30 -5.07
CA ASP A 146 15.46 -10.97 -5.04
C ASP A 146 16.00 -11.24 -3.61
N GLY A 147 15.29 -10.78 -2.57
CA GLY A 147 15.66 -10.99 -1.17
C GLY A 147 16.62 -9.93 -0.60
N TYR A 148 17.02 -8.92 -1.36
CA TYR A 148 17.90 -7.86 -0.86
C TYR A 148 17.12 -6.68 -0.27
N LEU A 149 17.77 -5.94 0.64
CA LEU A 149 17.19 -4.74 1.23
C LEU A 149 17.43 -3.54 0.32
N TYR A 150 16.36 -2.95 -0.20
CA TYR A 150 16.37 -1.72 -0.96
C TYR A 150 16.08 -0.52 -0.05
N ILE A 151 16.81 0.58 -0.27
CA ILE A 151 16.71 1.80 0.53
C ILE A 151 16.64 3.01 -0.40
N GLY A 152 15.55 3.78 -0.30
CA GLY A 152 15.42 5.07 -1.00
C GLY A 152 16.05 6.19 -0.18
N THR A 153 17.04 6.87 -0.75
CA THR A 153 17.73 7.99 -0.10
C THR A 153 17.51 9.29 -0.87
N GLY A 154 17.05 10.33 -0.19
CA GLY A 154 16.97 11.65 -0.79
C GLY A 154 18.35 12.28 -0.98
N ASP A 155 18.41 13.33 -1.79
CA ASP A 155 19.63 14.08 -2.14
C ASP A 155 20.27 14.81 -0.95
N GLY A 156 19.61 14.78 0.20
CA GLY A 156 20.04 15.40 1.45
C GLY A 156 19.69 16.87 1.57
N GLY A 157 18.83 17.40 0.70
CA GLY A 157 18.06 18.61 0.94
C GLY A 157 18.61 19.88 0.30
N SER A 158 17.96 20.99 0.65
CA SER A 158 18.09 22.31 0.00
C SER A 158 17.60 22.35 -1.45
N ALA A 159 17.28 23.55 -1.92
CA ALA A 159 16.74 23.75 -3.25
C ALA A 159 17.78 23.40 -4.33
N GLY A 160 17.41 22.49 -5.23
CA GLY A 160 18.19 22.16 -6.42
C GLY A 160 19.49 21.43 -6.16
N ASP A 161 19.58 20.63 -5.09
CA ASP A 161 20.75 19.78 -4.76
C ASP A 161 22.10 20.49 -5.01
N PRO A 162 22.47 21.48 -4.17
CA PRO A 162 23.64 22.32 -4.41
C PRO A 162 24.96 21.55 -4.46
N GLY A 163 25.01 20.35 -3.87
CA GLY A 163 26.17 19.47 -3.89
C GLY A 163 26.23 18.54 -5.11
N ASN A 164 25.24 18.56 -6.00
CA ASN A 164 25.08 17.61 -7.11
C ASN A 164 25.19 16.15 -6.62
N ARG A 165 24.66 15.88 -5.43
CA ARG A 165 24.81 14.61 -4.71
C ARG A 165 24.05 13.50 -5.42
N ALA A 166 22.87 13.79 -5.97
CA ALA A 166 22.06 12.81 -6.69
C ALA A 166 22.79 12.22 -7.91
N GLN A 167 23.58 13.03 -8.61
CA GLN A 167 24.41 12.61 -9.76
C GLN A 167 25.82 12.15 -9.38
N ASN A 168 26.32 12.52 -8.19
CA ASN A 168 27.63 12.11 -7.72
C ASN A 168 27.57 10.68 -7.17
N GLY A 169 28.25 9.74 -7.84
CA GLY A 169 28.32 8.33 -7.45
C GLY A 169 29.16 8.05 -6.19
N LEU A 170 29.96 9.01 -5.72
CA LEU A 170 30.84 8.85 -4.54
C LEU A 170 30.15 9.17 -3.21
N ASN A 171 28.81 9.20 -3.18
CA ASN A 171 28.01 9.34 -1.96
C ASN A 171 26.67 8.62 -2.11
N LEU A 172 26.01 8.39 -0.99
CA LEU A 172 24.78 7.60 -0.90
C LEU A 172 23.49 8.44 -0.93
N LEU A 173 23.55 9.74 -1.25
CA LEU A 173 22.38 10.63 -1.28
C LEU A 173 21.81 10.72 -2.69
N GLY A 174 20.47 10.72 -2.81
CA GLY A 174 19.73 10.78 -4.07
C GLY A 174 19.85 9.48 -4.87
N LYS A 175 19.72 8.33 -4.20
CA LYS A 175 19.98 6.99 -4.74
C LYS A 175 18.85 6.02 -4.39
N MET A 176 18.75 4.96 -5.18
CA MET A 176 18.30 3.67 -4.66
C MET A 176 19.53 2.88 -4.25
N LEU A 177 19.57 2.36 -3.03
CA LEU A 177 20.60 1.44 -2.57
C LEU A 177 20.05 0.01 -2.53
N ARG A 178 20.92 -0.99 -2.63
CA ARG A 178 20.58 -2.41 -2.55
C ARG A 178 21.66 -3.18 -1.79
N LEU A 179 21.30 -3.74 -0.64
CA LEU A 179 22.23 -4.37 0.31
C LEU A 179 21.87 -5.84 0.57
N ASP A 180 22.88 -6.68 0.76
CA ASP A 180 22.74 -8.04 1.28
C ASP A 180 22.92 -8.03 2.81
N VAL A 181 21.80 -8.17 3.52
CA VAL A 181 21.76 -8.16 4.99
C VAL A 181 21.81 -9.56 5.61
N ASP A 182 21.79 -10.60 4.78
CA ASP A 182 21.92 -12.00 5.20
C ASP A 182 23.39 -12.40 5.30
N ASN A 183 24.24 -11.78 4.49
CA ASN A 183 25.67 -12.09 4.42
C ASN A 183 26.52 -10.90 4.85
N GLY A 184 27.59 -11.16 5.61
CA GLY A 184 28.51 -10.12 6.10
C GLY A 184 28.08 -9.45 7.41
N LEU A 185 28.94 -8.59 7.93
CA LEU A 185 28.70 -7.81 9.16
C LEU A 185 29.16 -6.36 8.92
N PRO A 186 28.28 -5.34 8.93
CA PRO A 186 26.84 -5.41 9.17
C PRO A 186 25.99 -5.82 7.94
N TYR A 187 26.57 -5.83 6.74
CA TYR A 187 25.97 -6.29 5.48
C TYR A 187 27.09 -6.64 4.49
N SER A 188 26.72 -7.11 3.29
CA SER A 188 27.61 -7.27 2.14
C SER A 188 26.99 -6.65 0.89
N ILE A 189 27.82 -6.49 -0.14
CA ILE A 189 27.39 -5.97 -1.43
C ILE A 189 26.93 -7.14 -2.31
N PRO A 190 25.70 -7.12 -2.84
CA PRO A 190 25.30 -8.07 -3.86
C PRO A 190 26.24 -7.98 -5.08
N ALA A 191 26.83 -9.10 -5.49
CA ALA A 191 27.72 -9.14 -6.66
C ALA A 191 27.01 -8.75 -7.98
N SER A 192 25.68 -8.71 -7.96
CA SER A 192 24.82 -8.25 -9.06
C SER A 192 24.51 -6.76 -9.03
N ASN A 193 25.03 -5.99 -8.06
CA ASN A 193 24.89 -4.53 -8.11
C ASN A 193 25.62 -3.97 -9.35
N PRO A 194 25.06 -2.95 -10.01
CA PRO A 194 25.52 -2.48 -11.32
C PRO A 194 26.89 -1.78 -11.29
N PHE A 195 27.32 -1.32 -10.12
CA PHE A 195 28.54 -0.51 -9.97
C PHE A 195 29.66 -1.20 -9.20
N VAL A 196 29.56 -2.51 -8.95
CA VAL A 196 30.57 -3.25 -8.17
C VAL A 196 31.96 -3.07 -8.79
N GLY A 197 32.86 -2.43 -8.03
CA GLY A 197 34.24 -2.16 -8.43
C GLY A 197 34.43 -0.96 -9.36
N ASP A 198 33.40 -0.15 -9.63
CA ASP A 198 33.53 1.12 -10.33
C ASP A 198 34.23 2.15 -9.41
N PRO A 199 35.35 2.77 -9.83
CA PRO A 199 36.03 3.77 -9.01
C PRO A 199 35.24 5.08 -8.82
N ASN A 200 34.14 5.29 -9.53
CA ASN A 200 33.36 6.54 -9.51
C ASN A 200 31.99 6.41 -8.85
N THR A 201 31.55 5.19 -8.55
CA THR A 201 30.21 4.93 -8.01
C THR A 201 30.31 3.89 -6.91
N LEU A 202 29.74 4.20 -5.74
CA LEU A 202 29.75 3.30 -4.60
C LEU A 202 28.98 2.00 -4.87
N ASP A 203 29.53 0.90 -4.37
CA ASP A 203 29.06 -0.47 -4.62
C ASP A 203 27.62 -0.73 -4.09
N GLU A 204 27.17 0.03 -3.08
CA GLU A 204 25.82 -0.02 -2.52
C GLU A 204 24.74 0.47 -3.48
N ILE A 205 25.11 1.26 -4.49
CA ILE A 205 24.17 1.98 -5.35
C ILE A 205 23.54 1.02 -6.36
N TRP A 206 22.21 1.02 -6.40
CA TRP A 206 21.40 0.35 -7.42
C TRP A 206 21.01 1.28 -8.56
N ALA A 207 20.61 2.52 -8.22
CA ALA A 207 20.25 3.54 -9.20
C ALA A 207 20.58 4.94 -8.67
N THR A 208 20.71 5.89 -9.59
CA THR A 208 21.14 7.28 -9.33
C THR A 208 20.08 8.29 -9.75
N GLY A 209 20.30 9.55 -9.40
CA GLY A 209 19.52 10.66 -9.94
C GLY A 209 18.11 10.79 -9.37
N LEU A 210 17.92 10.43 -8.10
CA LEU A 210 16.66 10.66 -7.38
C LEU A 210 16.77 11.89 -6.49
N ARG A 211 15.64 12.57 -6.25
CA ARG A 211 15.58 13.75 -5.40
C ARG A 211 15.24 13.42 -3.95
N ASN A 212 14.07 12.83 -3.75
CA ASN A 212 13.53 12.45 -2.45
C ASN A 212 12.52 11.30 -2.65
N PRO A 213 13.01 10.07 -2.93
CA PRO A 213 12.17 8.90 -3.17
C PRO A 213 11.47 8.49 -1.86
N TRP A 214 10.31 9.11 -1.60
CA TRP A 214 9.65 9.04 -0.31
C TRP A 214 8.93 7.72 -0.08
N ARG A 215 8.30 7.16 -1.14
CA ARG A 215 7.78 5.80 -1.18
C ARG A 215 8.18 5.12 -2.48
N PHE A 216 8.47 3.84 -2.40
CA PHE A 216 8.59 2.99 -3.57
C PHE A 216 7.94 1.64 -3.26
N SER A 217 7.56 0.88 -4.27
CA SER A 217 7.00 -0.46 -4.06
C SER A 217 7.43 -1.40 -5.17
N PHE A 218 7.65 -2.66 -4.80
CA PHE A 218 7.72 -3.74 -5.76
C PHE A 218 6.33 -4.31 -5.95
N ASP A 219 5.88 -4.42 -7.20
CA ASP A 219 4.73 -5.22 -7.53
C ASP A 219 5.02 -6.68 -7.16
N ARG A 220 4.25 -7.24 -6.22
CA ARG A 220 4.48 -8.60 -5.70
C ARG A 220 4.32 -9.70 -6.73
N GLU A 221 3.59 -9.44 -7.80
CA GLU A 221 3.32 -10.44 -8.84
C GLU A 221 4.36 -10.36 -9.97
N THR A 222 4.73 -9.15 -10.39
CA THR A 222 5.63 -8.97 -11.54
C THR A 222 7.08 -8.71 -11.13
N GLY A 223 7.33 -8.21 -9.92
CA GLY A 223 8.63 -7.74 -9.44
C GLY A 223 9.00 -6.34 -9.93
N ASP A 224 8.11 -5.64 -10.64
CA ASP A 224 8.38 -4.31 -11.15
C ASP A 224 8.48 -3.29 -10.01
N LEU A 225 9.43 -2.36 -10.12
CA LEU A 225 9.68 -1.32 -9.13
C LEU A 225 9.04 0.00 -9.58
N TYR A 226 8.20 0.57 -8.73
CA TYR A 226 7.67 1.92 -8.88
C TYR A 226 8.24 2.83 -7.79
N ILE A 227 8.68 4.04 -8.16
CA ILE A 227 9.32 5.00 -7.24
C ILE A 227 8.54 6.31 -7.32
N ALA A 228 7.89 6.71 -6.23
CA ALA A 228 7.31 8.04 -6.08
C ALA A 228 8.40 8.98 -5.56
N ASP A 229 8.89 9.86 -6.44
CA ASP A 229 9.98 10.78 -6.15
C ASP A 229 9.45 12.21 -6.03
N VAL A 230 9.70 12.84 -4.89
CA VAL A 230 9.13 14.16 -4.58
C VAL A 230 9.85 15.25 -5.36
N GLY A 231 9.06 16.07 -6.04
CA GLY A 231 9.47 17.19 -6.88
C GLY A 231 10.10 18.37 -6.17
N GLN A 232 10.75 19.26 -6.93
CA GLN A 232 11.40 20.44 -6.37
C GLN A 232 10.41 21.56 -6.08
N ASN A 233 9.66 21.99 -7.09
CA ASN A 233 8.68 23.08 -6.98
C ASN A 233 7.57 22.96 -8.04
N ALA A 234 7.88 22.41 -9.21
CA ALA A 234 7.02 22.50 -10.37
C ALA A 234 6.30 21.18 -10.69
N TRP A 235 6.97 20.04 -10.47
CA TRP A 235 6.49 18.73 -10.93
C TRP A 235 6.69 17.65 -9.89
N GLU A 236 5.64 16.88 -9.63
CA GLU A 236 5.72 15.60 -8.93
C GLU A 236 5.70 14.46 -9.94
N TYR A 237 6.43 13.38 -9.67
CA TYR A 237 6.63 12.34 -10.67
C TYR A 237 6.83 10.93 -10.10
N ILE A 238 6.52 9.94 -10.94
CA ILE A 238 6.66 8.52 -10.63
C ILE A 238 7.59 7.88 -11.68
N HIS A 239 8.62 7.20 -11.20
CA HIS A 239 9.50 6.37 -12.04
C HIS A 239 9.06 4.91 -12.02
N PHE A 240 9.51 4.17 -13.03
CA PHE A 240 9.29 2.74 -13.18
C PHE A 240 10.60 2.06 -13.58
N GLN A 241 10.85 0.90 -12.99
CA GLN A 241 11.95 0.03 -13.38
C GLN A 241 11.42 -1.40 -13.51
N PRO A 242 11.54 -2.02 -14.70
CA PRO A 242 11.03 -3.37 -14.91
C PRO A 242 11.80 -4.37 -14.05
N ALA A 243 11.13 -5.45 -13.63
CA ALA A 243 11.74 -6.54 -12.88
C ALA A 243 12.96 -7.17 -13.58
N SER A 244 13.02 -7.08 -14.91
CA SER A 244 14.14 -7.57 -15.72
C SER A 244 15.37 -6.65 -15.74
N SER A 245 15.30 -5.47 -15.10
CA SER A 245 16.43 -4.55 -15.05
C SER A 245 17.60 -5.14 -14.25
N THR A 246 18.82 -4.80 -14.68
CA THR A 246 20.07 -5.12 -13.99
C THR A 246 20.57 -3.99 -13.09
N GLY A 247 19.76 -2.95 -12.88
CA GLY A 247 20.16 -1.74 -12.18
C GLY A 247 21.03 -0.82 -13.06
N GLY A 248 21.36 0.34 -12.50
CA GLY A 248 22.25 1.33 -13.10
C GLY A 248 21.51 2.51 -13.73
N GLU A 249 20.18 2.56 -13.61
CA GLU A 249 19.37 3.68 -14.09
C GLU A 249 19.80 5.00 -13.45
N ASN A 250 19.67 6.07 -14.22
CA ASN A 250 19.82 7.44 -13.75
C ASN A 250 18.50 8.17 -13.97
N TYR A 251 17.75 8.40 -12.89
CA TYR A 251 16.44 9.06 -12.91
C TYR A 251 16.50 10.58 -13.12
N GLY A 252 17.73 11.10 -13.28
CA GLY A 252 17.95 12.40 -13.90
C GLY A 252 17.95 13.60 -12.96
N TRP A 253 17.48 13.52 -11.71
CA TRP A 253 17.66 14.62 -10.77
C TRP A 253 19.15 14.86 -10.49
N ARG A 254 19.69 16.08 -10.58
CA ARG A 254 19.04 17.40 -10.73
C ARG A 254 19.10 18.01 -12.14
N ILE A 255 19.34 17.20 -13.16
CA ILE A 255 19.36 17.64 -14.57
C ILE A 255 17.92 17.93 -15.03
N ILE A 256 17.00 17.03 -14.67
CA ILE A 256 15.56 17.14 -14.92
C ILE A 256 14.76 17.12 -13.61
N GLU A 257 13.57 17.72 -13.64
CA GLU A 257 12.51 17.63 -12.63
C GLU A 257 11.27 17.10 -13.35
N GLY A 258 10.85 15.87 -13.04
CA GLY A 258 9.98 15.10 -13.93
C GLY A 258 10.69 14.94 -15.28
N ASN A 259 9.98 15.23 -16.37
CA ASN A 259 10.51 15.16 -17.73
C ASN A 259 10.98 16.53 -18.26
N HIS A 260 11.19 17.50 -17.38
CA HIS A 260 11.50 18.88 -17.72
C HIS A 260 12.90 19.27 -17.29
N CYS A 261 13.58 20.08 -18.11
CA CYS A 261 14.90 20.59 -17.75
C CYS A 261 14.86 21.43 -16.48
N TYR A 262 15.69 21.07 -15.50
CA TYR A 262 15.86 21.80 -14.26
C TYR A 262 17.19 22.56 -14.23
N ASN A 263 18.30 21.87 -14.49
CA ASN A 263 19.63 22.47 -14.46
C ASN A 263 20.52 21.99 -15.63
N PRO A 264 20.70 22.82 -16.69
CA PRO A 264 20.10 24.15 -16.89
C PRO A 264 18.58 24.06 -17.10
N SER A 265 17.85 25.16 -16.88
CA SER A 265 16.38 25.20 -17.02
C SER A 265 15.87 25.02 -18.45
N VAL A 266 16.75 25.10 -19.45
CA VAL A 266 16.45 24.82 -20.86
C VAL A 266 17.66 24.15 -21.50
N GLY A 267 17.42 23.22 -22.44
CA GLY A 267 18.49 22.58 -23.22
C GLY A 267 19.41 21.68 -22.39
N CYS A 268 18.92 21.11 -21.30
CA CYS A 268 19.61 20.09 -20.52
C CYS A 268 19.86 18.81 -21.35
N ASN A 269 20.90 18.07 -20.99
CA ASN A 269 21.22 16.80 -21.65
C ASN A 269 20.42 15.67 -21.01
N MET A 270 19.45 15.12 -21.74
CA MET A 270 18.60 14.00 -21.28
C MET A 270 19.13 12.63 -21.73
N ASN A 271 20.28 12.56 -22.41
CA ASN A 271 20.81 11.29 -22.90
C ASN A 271 21.21 10.38 -21.73
N GLY A 272 20.68 9.17 -21.74
CA GLY A 272 20.95 8.16 -20.70
C GLY A 272 20.18 8.37 -19.39
N LEU A 273 19.18 9.27 -19.38
CA LEU A 273 18.27 9.44 -18.25
C LEU A 273 17.03 8.56 -18.44
N GLU A 274 16.55 8.00 -17.34
CA GLU A 274 15.28 7.28 -17.29
C GLU A 274 14.15 8.27 -16.96
N MET A 275 13.18 8.37 -17.85
CA MET A 275 12.11 9.38 -17.76
C MET A 275 10.99 8.90 -16.83
N ALA A 276 10.29 9.85 -16.21
CA ALA A 276 9.12 9.53 -15.39
C ALA A 276 7.99 8.97 -16.26
N ILE A 277 7.29 7.95 -15.74
CA ILE A 277 6.13 7.35 -16.43
C ILE A 277 4.85 8.15 -16.22
N TYR A 278 4.82 8.98 -15.17
CA TYR A 278 3.71 9.86 -14.85
C TYR A 278 4.25 11.10 -14.11
N GLU A 279 3.67 12.26 -14.40
CA GLU A 279 3.96 13.52 -13.71
C GLU A 279 2.72 14.42 -13.67
N TYR A 280 2.66 15.32 -12.68
CA TYR A 280 1.70 16.42 -12.67
C TYR A 280 2.36 17.71 -12.20
N ASP A 281 1.85 18.85 -12.68
CA ASP A 281 2.32 20.16 -12.25
C ASP A 281 1.57 20.71 -11.03
N HIS A 282 2.21 21.67 -10.37
CA HIS A 282 1.61 22.49 -9.31
C HIS A 282 0.88 23.74 -9.82
N THR A 283 0.82 23.97 -11.13
CA THR A 283 0.28 25.22 -11.72
C THR A 283 -1.23 25.34 -11.51
N PHE A 284 -1.95 24.21 -11.59
CA PHE A 284 -3.42 24.21 -11.59
C PHE A 284 -4.08 23.80 -10.27
N SER A 285 -3.28 23.46 -9.24
CA SER A 285 -3.80 23.20 -7.90
C SER A 285 -2.88 23.84 -6.85
N PRO A 286 -3.31 24.89 -6.14
CA PRO A 286 -2.51 25.48 -5.07
C PRO A 286 -2.40 24.57 -3.84
N PHE A 287 -3.08 23.40 -3.87
CA PHE A 287 -3.13 22.45 -2.77
C PHE A 287 -2.32 21.19 -3.01
N ARG A 288 -1.86 20.91 -4.24
CA ARG A 288 -0.94 19.78 -4.50
C ARG A 288 0.47 20.15 -4.06
N CYS A 289 1.21 19.18 -3.52
CA CYS A 289 2.55 19.46 -3.02
C CYS A 289 3.55 18.32 -3.16
N CYS A 290 3.16 17.06 -2.91
CA CYS A 290 4.09 15.94 -2.97
C CYS A 290 3.40 14.58 -2.96
N ILE A 291 3.91 13.65 -3.78
CA ILE A 291 3.50 12.25 -3.76
C ILE A 291 4.26 11.52 -2.65
N ILE A 292 3.58 11.20 -1.56
CA ILE A 292 4.20 10.53 -0.40
C ILE A 292 3.51 9.23 0.02
N GLY A 293 2.43 8.87 -0.66
CA GLY A 293 1.79 7.56 -0.54
C GLY A 293 1.75 6.88 -1.89
N SER A 294 2.22 5.64 -1.94
CA SER A 294 2.10 4.83 -3.14
C SER A 294 2.14 3.33 -2.85
N GLU A 295 1.37 2.55 -3.61
CA GLU A 295 1.36 1.09 -3.52
C GLU A 295 0.71 0.46 -4.77
N THR A 296 1.16 -0.74 -5.17
CA THR A 296 0.46 -1.53 -6.19
C THR A 296 -0.58 -2.43 -5.54
N TYR A 297 -1.83 -2.36 -5.99
CA TYR A 297 -2.89 -3.20 -5.45
C TYR A 297 -2.76 -4.64 -5.95
N ARG A 298 -2.57 -5.56 -5.01
CA ARG A 298 -2.59 -7.02 -5.22
C ARG A 298 -3.50 -7.74 -4.21
N GLY A 299 -4.45 -7.00 -3.66
CA GLY A 299 -5.44 -7.49 -2.69
C GLY A 299 -6.49 -8.35 -3.35
N ARG A 300 -7.33 -9.00 -2.56
CA ARG A 300 -8.36 -9.93 -3.06
C ARG A 300 -9.72 -9.27 -3.17
N SER A 301 -9.99 -8.28 -2.33
CA SER A 301 -11.31 -7.64 -2.24
C SER A 301 -11.72 -6.79 -3.44
N MET A 302 -10.77 -6.34 -4.26
CA MET A 302 -10.97 -5.49 -5.44
C MET A 302 -10.30 -6.11 -6.68
N SER A 303 -10.79 -7.25 -7.13
CA SER A 303 -10.38 -7.99 -8.33
C SER A 303 -10.22 -7.12 -9.59
N ASN A 304 -11.09 -6.12 -9.81
CA ASN A 304 -10.95 -5.19 -10.94
C ASN A 304 -9.80 -4.18 -10.77
N MET A 305 -9.27 -4.03 -9.56
CA MET A 305 -8.14 -3.17 -9.23
C MET A 305 -6.79 -3.87 -9.28
N GLN A 306 -6.73 -5.19 -9.51
CA GLN A 306 -5.49 -5.97 -9.57
C GLN A 306 -4.42 -5.34 -10.46
N GLY A 307 -3.23 -5.07 -9.95
CA GLY A 307 -2.12 -4.49 -10.69
C GLY A 307 -2.27 -2.99 -11.02
N ARG A 308 -3.20 -2.29 -10.37
CA ARG A 308 -3.22 -0.82 -10.40
C ARG A 308 -2.21 -0.25 -9.40
N TYR A 309 -1.48 0.76 -9.82
CA TYR A 309 -0.64 1.57 -8.95
C TYR A 309 -1.48 2.70 -8.37
N PHE A 310 -1.65 2.72 -7.06
CA PHE A 310 -2.33 3.78 -6.30
C PHE A 310 -1.31 4.76 -5.73
N PHE A 311 -1.68 6.03 -5.70
CA PHE A 311 -0.83 7.08 -5.11
C PHE A 311 -1.66 8.26 -4.58
N THR A 312 -1.10 8.96 -3.59
CA THR A 312 -1.73 10.10 -2.92
C THR A 312 -0.82 11.32 -2.87
N ASP A 313 -1.43 12.50 -2.96
CA ASP A 313 -0.76 13.76 -2.67
C ASP A 313 -0.99 14.17 -1.21
N SER A 314 0.08 14.57 -0.53
CA SER A 314 0.06 14.89 0.91
C SER A 314 -0.83 16.06 1.27
N CYS A 315 -1.02 17.03 0.38
CA CYS A 315 -1.64 18.32 0.70
C CYS A 315 -3.05 18.48 0.12
N SER A 316 -3.40 17.72 -0.93
CA SER A 316 -4.68 17.88 -1.63
C SER A 316 -5.76 16.87 -1.26
N ASN A 317 -5.45 15.88 -0.41
CA ASN A 317 -6.35 14.74 -0.07
C ASN A 317 -6.75 13.90 -1.29
N GLU A 318 -5.98 13.98 -2.38
CA GLU A 318 -6.29 13.26 -3.61
C GLU A 318 -5.77 11.82 -3.56
N LEU A 319 -6.55 10.89 -4.12
CA LEU A 319 -6.18 9.49 -4.31
C LEU A 319 -6.42 9.13 -5.77
N TRP A 320 -5.35 8.74 -6.46
CA TRP A 320 -5.41 8.33 -7.85
C TRP A 320 -4.91 6.92 -8.04
N SER A 321 -5.21 6.36 -9.20
CA SER A 321 -4.56 5.15 -9.64
C SER A 321 -4.49 5.04 -11.16
N PHE A 322 -3.55 4.25 -11.64
CA PHE A 322 -3.47 3.88 -13.05
C PHE A 322 -2.94 2.46 -13.23
N ARG A 323 -2.99 1.99 -14.49
CA ARG A 323 -2.27 0.80 -14.95
C ARG A 323 -1.10 1.22 -15.82
N TYR A 324 0.00 0.51 -15.73
CA TYR A 324 1.16 0.76 -16.56
C TYR A 324 1.63 -0.52 -17.25
N SER A 325 2.07 -0.39 -18.50
CA SER A 325 2.81 -1.43 -19.20
C SER A 325 3.80 -0.78 -20.16
N GLN A 326 5.00 -1.35 -20.27
CA GLN A 326 5.96 -0.88 -21.25
C GLN A 326 5.36 -0.94 -22.66
N GLY A 327 5.47 0.17 -23.39
CA GLY A 327 4.94 0.32 -24.75
C GLY A 327 3.55 0.96 -24.83
N ALA A 328 2.63 0.65 -23.89
CA ALA A 328 1.33 1.34 -23.83
C ALA A 328 1.35 2.60 -22.95
N GLY A 329 2.29 2.66 -22.00
CA GLY A 329 2.38 3.75 -21.03
C GLY A 329 1.30 3.67 -19.95
N VAL A 330 1.00 4.82 -19.35
CA VAL A 330 -0.08 4.97 -18.37
C VAL A 330 -1.43 4.83 -19.06
N THR A 331 -2.26 3.93 -18.54
CA THR A 331 -3.61 3.65 -19.03
C THR A 331 -4.57 3.55 -17.86
N ASP A 332 -5.87 3.63 -18.13
CA ASP A 332 -6.92 3.41 -17.13
C ASP A 332 -6.72 4.32 -15.90
N PHE A 333 -6.38 5.59 -16.10
CA PHE A 333 -6.24 6.55 -15.00
C PHE A 333 -7.59 6.77 -14.32
N SER A 334 -7.62 6.83 -12.99
CA SER A 334 -8.85 7.03 -12.21
C SER A 334 -8.61 7.89 -10.98
N ASP A 335 -9.55 8.78 -10.70
CA ASP A 335 -9.56 9.69 -9.55
C ASP A 335 -10.59 9.24 -8.51
N HIS A 336 -10.08 8.72 -7.39
CA HIS A 336 -10.86 8.15 -6.28
C HIS A 336 -11.01 9.14 -5.11
N SER A 337 -10.67 10.41 -5.31
CA SER A 337 -10.57 11.39 -4.22
C SER A 337 -11.91 11.65 -3.53
N ALA A 338 -13.03 11.56 -4.26
CA ALA A 338 -14.37 11.75 -3.68
C ALA A 338 -14.78 10.63 -2.72
N GLN A 339 -14.11 9.46 -2.77
CA GLN A 339 -14.44 8.28 -1.99
C GLN A 339 -13.33 7.85 -1.03
N SER A 340 -12.20 8.54 -1.03
CA SER A 340 -11.00 8.16 -0.28
C SER A 340 -11.15 8.31 1.24
N GLY A 341 -12.11 9.12 1.70
CA GLY A 341 -12.28 9.45 3.12
C GLY A 341 -11.08 10.19 3.73
N ILE A 342 -10.10 10.60 2.92
CA ILE A 342 -8.88 11.27 3.36
C ILE A 342 -9.25 12.62 3.97
N ASN A 343 -8.72 12.88 5.17
CA ASN A 343 -8.89 14.14 5.85
C ASN A 343 -7.60 14.52 6.58
N GLY A 344 -6.89 15.50 6.03
CA GLY A 344 -5.69 16.09 6.63
C GLY A 344 -4.45 15.90 5.77
N SER A 345 -3.36 16.53 6.19
CA SER A 345 -2.06 16.39 5.52
C SER A 345 -1.39 15.06 5.86
N ASP A 346 -0.30 14.75 5.14
CA ASP A 346 0.60 13.63 5.43
C ASP A 346 -0.02 12.26 5.14
N THR A 347 -0.71 12.17 4.01
CA THR A 347 -1.39 10.94 3.59
C THR A 347 -0.43 9.99 2.88
N SER A 348 -0.28 8.78 3.44
CA SER A 348 0.53 7.70 2.87
C SER A 348 -0.27 6.42 2.69
N LEU A 349 0.26 5.47 1.93
CA LEU A 349 -0.38 4.20 1.61
C LEU A 349 0.44 3.02 2.15
N GLY A 350 -0.23 1.87 2.23
CA GLY A 350 0.39 0.60 2.53
C GLY A 350 -0.59 -0.54 2.37
N THR A 351 -0.15 -1.77 2.65
CA THR A 351 -0.97 -2.97 2.44
C THR A 351 -0.86 -3.94 3.60
N ASP A 352 -1.78 -4.91 3.62
CA ASP A 352 -1.67 -6.11 4.44
C ASP A 352 -1.03 -7.30 3.68
N MET A 353 -0.95 -8.44 4.37
CA MET A 353 -0.40 -9.69 3.83
C MET A 353 -1.22 -10.26 2.67
N ASP A 354 -2.52 -9.97 2.62
CA ASP A 354 -3.39 -10.43 1.54
C ASP A 354 -3.42 -9.44 0.37
N GLY A 355 -2.76 -8.28 0.50
CA GLY A 355 -2.57 -7.26 -0.53
C GLY A 355 -3.60 -6.14 -0.50
N GLU A 356 -4.46 -6.09 0.53
CA GLU A 356 -5.49 -5.07 0.65
C GLU A 356 -4.88 -3.70 0.92
N LEU A 357 -5.45 -2.65 0.34
CA LEU A 357 -4.92 -1.29 0.39
C LEU A 357 -5.42 -0.53 1.62
N TYR A 358 -4.50 0.17 2.26
CA TYR A 358 -4.78 1.01 3.42
C TYR A 358 -4.23 2.41 3.21
N ILE A 359 -4.91 3.38 3.82
CA ILE A 359 -4.54 4.78 3.82
C ILE A 359 -4.22 5.19 5.26
N CYS A 360 -3.02 5.71 5.46
CA CYS A 360 -2.65 6.45 6.65
C CYS A 360 -3.13 7.90 6.49
N SER A 361 -4.24 8.26 7.13
CA SER A 361 -4.81 9.61 7.10
C SER A 361 -4.66 10.26 8.49
N GLY A 362 -3.51 10.88 8.73
CA GLY A 362 -3.15 11.45 10.02
C GLY A 362 -3.19 10.40 11.16
N SER A 363 -4.12 10.60 12.11
CA SER A 363 -4.31 9.70 13.27
C SER A 363 -5.28 8.54 13.01
N THR A 364 -5.76 8.39 11.77
CA THR A 364 -6.73 7.36 11.38
C THR A 364 -6.12 6.46 10.31
N LEU A 365 -6.33 5.15 10.47
CA LEU A 365 -6.03 4.16 9.47
C LEU A 365 -7.34 3.78 8.77
N LEU A 366 -7.39 3.98 7.47
CA LEU A 366 -8.51 3.58 6.61
C LEU A 366 -8.12 2.37 5.78
N ARG A 367 -9.07 1.48 5.48
CA ARG A 367 -8.92 0.45 4.45
C ARG A 367 -9.77 0.82 3.25
N VAL A 368 -9.20 0.72 2.07
CA VAL A 368 -9.90 0.94 0.81
C VAL A 368 -10.67 -0.33 0.46
N VAL A 369 -11.94 -0.16 0.13
CA VAL A 369 -12.88 -1.26 -0.15
C VAL A 369 -13.71 -0.93 -1.40
N PRO A 370 -14.32 -1.92 -2.05
CA PRO A 370 -15.34 -1.70 -3.08
C PRO A 370 -16.52 -0.85 -2.57
N ASN A 371 -17.10 -0.01 -3.43
CA ASN A 371 -18.29 0.78 -3.11
C ASN A 371 -19.59 -0.01 -3.31
N GLY A 372 -19.75 -1.04 -2.49
CA GLY A 372 -20.86 -1.99 -2.53
C GLY A 372 -20.36 -3.43 -2.39
N MET A 373 -21.24 -4.30 -1.89
CA MET A 373 -21.03 -5.74 -1.82
C MET A 373 -22.24 -6.41 -2.45
N TYR A 374 -22.03 -7.37 -3.35
CA TYR A 374 -23.08 -8.23 -3.87
C TYR A 374 -22.89 -9.67 -3.41
N LEU A 375 -23.98 -10.37 -3.10
CA LEU A 375 -23.94 -11.78 -2.74
C LEU A 375 -24.44 -12.62 -3.91
N LYS A 376 -23.57 -13.46 -4.46
CA LYS A 376 -23.95 -14.42 -5.48
C LYS A 376 -24.45 -15.70 -4.83
N VAL A 377 -25.66 -16.12 -5.18
CA VAL A 377 -26.32 -17.28 -4.59
C VAL A 377 -26.67 -18.31 -5.67
N PRO A 378 -26.18 -19.55 -5.59
CA PRO A 378 -26.67 -20.62 -6.45
C PRO A 378 -28.17 -20.89 -6.21
N HIS A 379 -28.98 -21.04 -7.28
CA HIS A 379 -30.34 -21.57 -7.11
C HIS A 379 -30.29 -23.00 -6.59
N LEU A 380 -31.09 -23.29 -5.57
CA LEU A 380 -31.15 -24.58 -4.87
C LEU A 380 -31.60 -25.77 -5.74
N PHE A 381 -32.10 -25.55 -6.98
CA PHE A 381 -32.71 -26.64 -7.76
C PHE A 381 -32.40 -26.70 -9.26
N THR A 382 -31.62 -25.79 -9.86
CA THR A 382 -31.40 -25.80 -11.33
C THR A 382 -29.95 -25.77 -11.79
N GLY A 383 -28.96 -25.67 -10.89
CA GLY A 383 -27.54 -25.61 -11.28
C GLY A 383 -27.16 -24.35 -12.06
N VAL A 384 -28.04 -23.34 -12.10
CA VAL A 384 -27.79 -22.01 -12.67
C VAL A 384 -27.66 -21.03 -11.51
N ALA A 385 -26.55 -20.29 -11.47
CA ALA A 385 -26.31 -19.26 -10.45
C ALA A 385 -27.14 -18.00 -10.73
N ASP A 386 -27.61 -17.33 -9.69
CA ASP A 386 -28.29 -16.03 -9.77
C ASP A 386 -27.66 -15.07 -8.75
N THR A 387 -27.81 -13.77 -8.96
CA THR A 387 -27.20 -12.75 -8.09
C THR A 387 -28.30 -12.13 -7.25
N ILE A 388 -28.20 -12.25 -5.91
CA ILE A 388 -29.03 -11.42 -5.04
C ILE A 388 -28.30 -10.09 -4.91
N GLU A 389 -28.88 -9.06 -5.53
CA GLU A 389 -28.42 -7.69 -5.33
C GLU A 389 -28.72 -7.32 -3.88
N VAL A 390 -27.68 -7.26 -3.05
CA VAL A 390 -27.80 -6.63 -1.74
C VAL A 390 -27.70 -5.13 -2.01
N GLU A 391 -28.70 -4.35 -1.58
CA GLU A 391 -28.59 -2.88 -1.64
C GLU A 391 -27.25 -2.46 -1.04
N ARG A 392 -26.53 -1.60 -1.78
CA ARG A 392 -25.22 -1.02 -1.46
C ARG A 392 -24.92 -1.05 0.04
N CYS A 393 -24.12 -2.02 0.46
CA CYS A 393 -23.78 -2.21 1.86
C CYS A 393 -22.65 -1.24 2.23
N ASN A 394 -22.92 -0.25 3.07
CA ASN A 394 -21.83 0.47 3.73
C ASN A 394 -21.20 -0.46 4.78
N PRO A 395 -19.85 -0.60 4.82
CA PRO A 395 -19.19 -1.34 5.88
C PRO A 395 -19.66 -0.87 7.27
N ASN A 396 -19.90 -1.81 8.19
CA ASN A 396 -20.39 -1.52 9.55
C ASN A 396 -21.82 -0.95 9.66
N GLN A 397 -22.59 -0.90 8.56
CA GLN A 397 -24.02 -0.60 8.59
C GLN A 397 -24.84 -1.89 8.72
N THR A 398 -25.96 -1.84 9.44
CA THR A 398 -26.94 -2.92 9.42
C THR A 398 -27.57 -3.02 8.03
N VAL A 399 -27.39 -4.17 7.40
CA VAL A 399 -28.00 -4.53 6.11
C VAL A 399 -28.98 -5.66 6.34
N TYR A 400 -30.11 -5.63 5.64
CA TYR A 400 -31.07 -6.72 5.67
C TYR A 400 -30.87 -7.61 4.45
N LEU A 401 -30.41 -8.83 4.68
CA LEU A 401 -30.47 -9.86 3.64
C LEU A 401 -31.90 -10.37 3.56
N ALA A 402 -32.54 -10.19 2.41
CA ALA A 402 -33.87 -10.70 2.12
C ALA A 402 -33.78 -11.86 1.13
N PHE A 403 -34.40 -12.99 1.46
CA PHE A 403 -34.48 -14.16 0.59
C PHE A 403 -35.95 -14.54 0.44
N SER A 404 -36.31 -14.97 -0.77
CA SER A 404 -37.61 -15.60 -1.02
C SER A 404 -37.37 -17.03 -1.46
N PHE A 405 -38.00 -17.97 -0.78
CA PHE A 405 -38.01 -19.38 -1.20
C PHE A 405 -39.28 -19.61 -2.02
N THR A 406 -39.13 -20.03 -3.27
CA THR A 406 -40.27 -20.59 -4.02
C THR A 406 -40.43 -22.04 -3.60
N GLY A 407 -41.50 -22.32 -2.84
CA GLY A 407 -41.84 -23.68 -2.44
C GLY A 407 -42.13 -24.57 -3.65
N VAL A 408 -41.72 -25.83 -3.58
CA VAL A 408 -42.16 -26.86 -4.53
C VAL A 408 -43.56 -27.35 -4.10
N GLY A 409 -44.63 -26.83 -4.71
CA GLY A 409 -46.00 -27.35 -4.55
C GLY A 409 -46.87 -26.71 -3.45
N MET A 410 -47.97 -27.38 -3.08
CA MET A 410 -49.11 -26.87 -2.29
C MET A 410 -48.89 -26.73 -0.76
N PHE A 411 -47.65 -26.83 -0.24
CA PHE A 411 -47.40 -26.76 1.21
C PHE A 411 -46.87 -25.38 1.63
N PRO A 412 -47.46 -24.72 2.64
CA PRO A 412 -46.92 -23.47 3.17
C PRO A 412 -45.51 -23.69 3.76
N VAL A 413 -44.59 -22.75 3.49
CA VAL A 413 -43.24 -22.73 4.07
C VAL A 413 -43.37 -22.33 5.55
N GLY A 414 -43.77 -23.29 6.38
CA GLY A 414 -44.23 -23.03 7.75
C GLY A 414 -43.14 -22.88 8.81
N GLN A 415 -41.88 -23.18 8.51
CA GLN A 415 -40.74 -22.99 9.41
C GLN A 415 -39.48 -23.34 8.64
N LEU A 416 -38.83 -22.33 8.06
CA LEU A 416 -37.48 -22.45 7.52
C LEU A 416 -36.56 -21.69 8.47
N GLY A 417 -35.71 -22.42 9.20
CA GLY A 417 -34.62 -21.81 9.95
C GLY A 417 -33.46 -21.57 9.00
N VAL A 418 -33.07 -20.30 8.82
CA VAL A 418 -31.90 -19.94 8.02
C VAL A 418 -30.78 -19.52 8.96
N THR A 419 -29.66 -20.23 8.97
CA THR A 419 -28.47 -19.89 9.74
C THR A 419 -27.34 -19.51 8.78
N ILE A 420 -26.85 -18.27 8.87
CA ILE A 420 -25.61 -17.89 8.21
C ILE A 420 -24.43 -18.21 9.11
N MET A 421 -23.52 -19.05 8.63
CA MET A 421 -22.21 -19.25 9.24
C MET A 421 -21.17 -18.48 8.42
N LEU A 422 -20.69 -17.39 9.00
CA LEU A 422 -19.48 -16.70 8.58
C LEU A 422 -18.32 -17.23 9.42
N ASN A 423 -17.09 -17.24 8.91
CA ASN A 423 -15.89 -17.64 9.65
C ASN A 423 -15.54 -16.71 10.84
N ASN A 424 -16.51 -15.94 11.34
CA ASN A 424 -16.45 -15.15 12.56
C ASN A 424 -17.74 -15.38 13.38
N PRO A 425 -17.66 -15.90 14.63
CA PRO A 425 -18.82 -16.19 15.46
C PRO A 425 -19.67 -14.97 15.84
N ALA A 426 -19.19 -13.74 15.63
CA ALA A 426 -19.92 -12.51 15.91
C ALA A 426 -21.07 -12.19 14.91
N LEU A 427 -21.19 -12.95 13.80
CA LEU A 427 -22.14 -12.66 12.71
C LEU A 427 -23.15 -13.79 12.46
N ALA A 428 -23.24 -14.77 13.36
CA ALA A 428 -24.25 -15.83 13.26
C ALA A 428 -25.64 -15.27 13.60
N ALA A 429 -26.55 -15.29 12.62
CA ALA A 429 -27.94 -14.86 12.79
C ALA A 429 -28.89 -15.98 12.34
N THR A 430 -30.06 -16.08 13.00
CA THR A 430 -31.12 -17.03 12.64
C THR A 430 -32.45 -16.29 12.50
N THR A 431 -33.21 -16.58 11.44
CA THR A 431 -34.57 -16.05 11.24
C THR A 431 -35.50 -17.14 10.72
N THR A 432 -36.80 -16.88 10.82
CA THR A 432 -37.86 -17.77 10.32
C THR A 432 -38.60 -17.10 9.16
N ALA A 433 -38.74 -17.79 8.04
CA ALA A 433 -39.55 -17.29 6.92
C ALA A 433 -41.02 -17.10 7.32
N ASN A 434 -41.66 -16.06 6.79
CA ASN A 434 -43.10 -15.82 6.96
C ASN A 434 -43.93 -16.80 6.10
N GLY A 435 -45.26 -16.78 6.25
CA GLY A 435 -46.17 -17.67 5.52
C GLY A 435 -46.15 -17.55 3.99
N SER A 436 -45.44 -16.56 3.44
CA SER A 436 -45.19 -16.38 2.01
C SER A 436 -43.79 -16.84 1.58
N GLY A 437 -43.01 -17.48 2.46
CA GLY A 437 -41.66 -17.95 2.15
C GLY A 437 -40.59 -16.85 2.16
N ASN A 438 -40.89 -15.65 2.69
CA ASN A 438 -39.94 -14.55 2.78
C ASN A 438 -39.29 -14.51 4.16
N ALA A 439 -37.97 -14.44 4.20
CA ALA A 439 -37.18 -14.30 5.41
C ALA A 439 -36.22 -13.11 5.25
N SER A 440 -36.06 -12.32 6.32
CA SER A 440 -34.98 -11.36 6.41
C SER A 440 -34.36 -11.35 7.80
N PHE A 441 -33.09 -10.99 7.87
CA PHE A 441 -32.40 -10.72 9.12
C PHE A 441 -31.37 -9.60 8.96
N PRO A 442 -31.14 -8.84 10.03
CA PRO A 442 -30.06 -7.87 10.06
C PRO A 442 -28.71 -8.60 10.11
N ILE A 443 -27.79 -8.22 9.23
CA ILE A 443 -26.36 -8.48 9.37
C ILE A 443 -25.62 -7.16 9.39
N VAL A 444 -24.47 -7.12 10.07
CA VAL A 444 -23.52 -6.02 9.95
C VAL A 444 -22.27 -6.60 9.29
N PRO A 445 -22.18 -6.64 7.95
CA PRO A 445 -21.01 -7.19 7.29
C PRO A 445 -19.80 -6.29 7.59
N PRO A 446 -18.73 -6.80 8.23
CA PRO A 446 -17.46 -6.07 8.25
C PRO A 446 -16.92 -6.02 6.83
N GLY A 447 -16.21 -4.96 6.44
CA GLY A 447 -15.59 -4.87 5.11
C GLY A 447 -14.54 -5.95 4.86
N SER A 448 -14.21 -6.79 5.85
CA SER A 448 -13.35 -7.99 5.73
C SER A 448 -14.04 -9.23 5.14
N LEU A 449 -15.30 -9.13 4.69
CA LEU A 449 -16.05 -10.26 4.14
C LEU A 449 -15.81 -10.56 2.65
N PHE A 450 -15.15 -9.70 1.90
CA PHE A 450 -14.79 -9.99 0.51
C PHE A 450 -13.99 -11.31 0.43
N ASP A 451 -14.33 -12.18 -0.54
CA ASP A 451 -13.78 -13.53 -0.73
C ASP A 451 -13.93 -14.52 0.45
N ARG A 452 -14.81 -14.24 1.41
CA ARG A 452 -15.20 -15.24 2.42
C ARG A 452 -16.38 -16.05 1.90
N THR A 453 -16.24 -17.38 1.97
CA THR A 453 -17.37 -18.28 1.78
C THR A 453 -18.39 -18.06 2.88
N VAL A 454 -19.58 -17.62 2.50
CA VAL A 454 -20.72 -17.52 3.41
C VAL A 454 -21.58 -18.75 3.23
N TRP A 455 -21.88 -19.45 4.32
CA TRP A 455 -22.76 -20.61 4.27
C TRP A 455 -24.16 -20.21 4.69
N LEU A 456 -25.15 -20.50 3.85
CA LEU A 456 -26.56 -20.52 4.24
C LEU A 456 -26.94 -21.95 4.57
N GLU A 457 -27.28 -22.21 5.82
CA GLU A 457 -27.92 -23.45 6.24
C GLU A 457 -29.43 -23.23 6.32
N ALA A 458 -30.20 -23.97 5.52
CA ALA A 458 -31.66 -23.97 5.56
C ALA A 458 -32.16 -25.28 6.17
N VAL A 459 -32.95 -25.18 7.24
CA VAL A 459 -33.56 -26.34 7.91
C VAL A 459 -35.08 -26.33 7.73
N GLN A 460 -35.63 -27.38 7.12
CA GLN A 460 -37.08 -27.59 6.98
C GLN A 460 -37.43 -29.03 7.38
N ASN A 461 -38.35 -29.20 8.34
CA ASN A 461 -38.83 -30.52 8.77
C ASN A 461 -37.69 -31.52 9.14
N GLY A 462 -36.58 -31.03 9.68
CA GLY A 462 -35.42 -31.85 10.05
C GLY A 462 -34.48 -32.22 8.89
N GLN A 463 -34.72 -31.73 7.68
CA GLN A 463 -33.80 -31.80 6.54
C GLN A 463 -32.94 -30.54 6.51
N VAL A 464 -31.63 -30.70 6.29
CA VAL A 464 -30.65 -29.61 6.22
C VAL A 464 -30.17 -29.47 4.77
N SER A 465 -30.20 -28.26 4.21
CA SER A 465 -29.60 -27.92 2.91
C SER A 465 -28.59 -26.78 3.10
N ASN A 466 -27.37 -26.98 2.59
CA ASN A 466 -26.30 -26.00 2.66
C ASN A 466 -26.06 -25.37 1.30
N VAL A 467 -26.07 -24.03 1.24
CA VAL A 467 -25.69 -23.27 0.04
C VAL A 467 -24.44 -22.48 0.35
N THR A 468 -23.45 -22.64 -0.52
CA THR A 468 -22.23 -21.83 -0.52
C THR A 468 -22.51 -20.56 -1.32
N MET A 469 -22.36 -19.40 -0.69
CA MET A 469 -22.39 -18.11 -1.36
C MET A 469 -20.99 -17.56 -1.55
N GLU A 470 -20.84 -16.83 -2.65
CA GLU A 470 -19.64 -16.06 -2.97
C GLU A 470 -19.99 -14.57 -2.84
N VAL A 471 -19.15 -13.82 -2.12
CA VAL A 471 -19.23 -12.37 -2.06
C VAL A 471 -18.51 -11.84 -3.30
N ILE A 472 -19.21 -11.08 -4.14
CA ILE A 472 -18.65 -10.47 -5.35
C ILE A 472 -18.77 -8.94 -5.29
N GLU A 473 -17.93 -8.28 -6.09
CA GLU A 473 -17.89 -6.81 -6.28
C GLU A 473 -19.02 -6.22 -7.10
#